data_AF-A0A7C7PYL1-F1
#
_entry.id   AF-A0A7C7PYL1-F1
#
_cell.length_a   1.000
_cell.length_b   1.000
_cell.length_c   1.000
_cell.angle_alpha   90.00
_cell.angle_beta   90.00
_cell.angle_gamma   90.00
#
_symmetry.space_group_name_H-M   'P 1'
#
loop_
_entity.id
_entity.type
_entity.pdbx_description
1 polymer ?
#
loop_
_entity_poly.entity_id
_entity_poly.type
_entity_poly.pdbx_seq_one_letter_code
_entity_poly.pdbx_strand_id
1 'polypeptide(L)'
;MTTFNEREKAFEDKYKHDQDLQFRTEVRRNKLLGQWIATELLGLEGEAVESYAKDVVASDLDEPGPDDVVRKVMADLEAKAVDFSEHRLRHRMDE
;
A
#
# COMPACT_ATOMS: atom_id res chain seq x y z
N MET A 1 15.84 -39.39 10.94
CA MET A 1 15.69 -38.73 9.63
C MET A 1 14.26 -38.21 9.48
N THR A 2 13.79 -37.37 10.39
CA THR A 2 12.39 -36.86 10.41
C THR A 2 12.35 -35.43 10.94
N THR A 3 13.16 -35.11 11.95
CA THR A 3 13.22 -33.79 12.60
C THR A 3 13.67 -32.65 11.67
N PHE A 4 14.57 -32.92 10.72
CA PHE A 4 15.00 -31.89 9.75
C PHE A 4 13.88 -31.59 8.73
N ASN A 5 13.21 -32.62 8.21
CA ASN A 5 12.08 -32.47 7.28
C ASN A 5 10.88 -31.76 7.94
N GLU A 6 10.61 -32.06 9.22
CA GLU A 6 9.57 -31.37 10.00
C GLU A 6 9.88 -29.88 10.19
N ARG A 7 11.15 -29.53 10.42
CA ARG A 7 11.57 -28.12 10.52
C ARG A 7 11.47 -27.40 9.19
N GLU A 8 11.91 -28.02 8.10
CA GLU A 8 11.80 -27.49 6.74
C GLU A 8 10.34 -27.12 6.41
N LYS A 9 9.41 -28.06 6.61
CA LYS A 9 7.99 -27.81 6.39
C LYS A 9 7.44 -26.69 7.29
N ALA A 10 7.83 -26.65 8.56
CA ALA A 10 7.42 -25.59 9.47
C ALA A 10 7.92 -24.19 9.02
N PHE A 11 9.13 -24.10 8.45
CA PHE A 11 9.64 -22.85 7.90
C PHE A 11 8.90 -22.43 6.64
N GLU A 12 8.57 -23.35 5.74
CA GLU A 12 7.77 -23.05 4.55
C GLU A 12 6.36 -22.57 4.90
N ASP A 13 5.69 -23.26 5.83
CA ASP A 13 4.34 -22.90 6.27
C ASP A 13 4.32 -21.54 6.96
N LYS A 14 5.33 -21.26 7.81
CA LYS A 14 5.51 -19.95 8.42
C LYS A 14 5.76 -18.87 7.36
N TYR A 15 6.66 -19.13 6.41
CA TYR A 15 6.98 -18.17 5.35
C TYR A 15 5.74 -17.82 4.52
N LYS A 16 4.94 -18.81 4.11
CA LYS A 16 3.68 -18.57 3.39
C LYS A 16 2.71 -17.72 4.20
N HIS A 17 2.56 -18.02 5.49
CA HIS A 17 1.70 -17.26 6.38
C HIS A 17 2.15 -15.81 6.53
N ASP A 18 3.45 -15.60 6.74
CA ASP A 18 4.04 -14.27 6.92
C ASP A 18 3.91 -13.44 5.64
N GLN A 19 4.14 -14.03 4.46
CA GLN A 19 3.96 -13.35 3.17
C GLN A 19 2.49 -12.97 2.90
N ASP A 20 1.54 -13.87 3.19
CA ASP A 20 0.10 -13.59 3.05
C ASP A 20 -0.37 -12.51 4.04
N LEU A 21 0.18 -12.48 5.25
CA LEU A 21 -0.08 -11.42 6.22
C LEU A 21 0.50 -10.07 5.77
N GLN A 22 1.73 -10.04 5.27
CA GLN A 22 2.38 -8.85 4.72
C GLN A 22 1.55 -8.27 3.57
N PHE A 23 1.21 -9.09 2.56
CA PHE A 23 0.40 -8.67 1.42
C PHE A 23 -0.94 -8.06 1.84
N ARG A 24 -1.68 -8.73 2.74
CA ARG A 24 -2.96 -8.19 3.24
C ARG A 24 -2.80 -6.87 4.00
N THR A 25 -1.67 -6.68 4.67
CA THR A 25 -1.38 -5.47 5.45
C THR A 25 -1.07 -4.31 4.50
N GLU A 26 -0.26 -4.55 3.48
CA GLU A 26 0.07 -3.57 2.43
C GLU A 26 -1.18 -3.11 1.67
N VAL A 27 -2.01 -4.04 1.23
CA VAL A 27 -3.29 -3.72 0.56
C VAL A 27 -4.18 -2.84 1.44
N ARG A 28 -4.27 -3.13 2.75
CA ARG A 28 -5.07 -2.33 3.69
C ARG A 28 -4.47 -0.95 3.91
N ARG A 29 -3.16 -0.85 4.12
CA ARG A 29 -2.43 0.42 4.26
C ARG A 29 -2.67 1.29 3.02
N ASN A 30 -2.46 0.75 1.82
CA ASN A 30 -2.63 1.47 0.57
C ASN A 30 -4.08 1.95 0.39
N LYS A 31 -5.07 1.12 0.75
CA LYS A 31 -6.49 1.52 0.73
C LYS A 31 -6.75 2.71 1.65
N LEU A 32 -6.30 2.65 2.90
CA LEU A 32 -6.49 3.74 3.88
C LEU A 32 -5.79 5.03 3.46
N LEU A 33 -4.56 4.90 2.95
CA LEU A 33 -3.80 6.02 2.39
C LEU A 33 -4.56 6.66 1.23
N GLY A 34 -5.06 5.87 0.30
CA GLY A 34 -5.82 6.34 -0.85
C GLY A 34 -7.10 7.08 -0.42
N GLN A 35 -7.84 6.55 0.56
CA GLN A 35 -9.01 7.23 1.12
C GLN A 35 -8.64 8.58 1.74
N TRP A 36 -7.57 8.63 2.53
CA TRP A 36 -7.08 9.85 3.16
C TRP A 36 -6.64 10.91 2.14
N ILE A 37 -5.87 10.53 1.11
CA ILE A 37 -5.46 11.45 0.05
C ILE A 37 -6.67 11.98 -0.71
N ALA A 38 -7.61 11.08 -1.05
CA ALA A 38 -8.81 11.43 -1.77
C ALA A 38 -9.62 12.50 -1.02
N THR A 39 -9.84 12.33 0.28
CA THR A 39 -10.64 13.28 1.07
C THR A 39 -9.86 14.55 1.44
N GLU A 40 -8.67 14.41 2.01
CA GLU A 40 -7.95 15.53 2.63
C GLU A 40 -7.15 16.37 1.64
N LEU A 41 -6.62 15.75 0.57
CA LEU A 41 -5.75 16.45 -0.39
C LEU A 41 -6.47 16.75 -1.70
N LEU A 42 -7.30 15.82 -2.17
CA LEU A 42 -7.95 15.93 -3.48
C LEU A 42 -9.40 16.43 -3.43
N GLY A 43 -9.98 16.57 -2.23
CA GLY A 43 -11.35 17.03 -2.01
C GLY A 43 -12.42 16.16 -2.66
N LEU A 44 -12.17 14.86 -2.80
CA LEU A 44 -13.11 13.89 -3.36
C LEU A 44 -14.11 13.43 -2.29
N GLU A 45 -15.31 13.10 -2.72
CA GLU A 45 -16.40 12.63 -1.85
C GLU A 45 -17.11 11.41 -2.42
N GLY A 46 -17.77 10.66 -1.53
CA GLY A 46 -18.62 9.52 -1.90
C GLY A 46 -17.87 8.43 -2.68
N GLU A 47 -18.44 8.02 -3.81
CA GLU A 47 -17.90 6.93 -4.64
C GLU A 47 -16.52 7.25 -5.23
N ALA A 48 -16.20 8.53 -5.44
CA ALA A 48 -14.90 8.94 -5.97
C ALA A 48 -13.75 8.60 -5.00
N VAL A 49 -14.00 8.61 -3.70
CA VAL A 49 -13.02 8.23 -2.66
C VAL A 49 -12.73 6.73 -2.74
N GLU A 50 -13.77 5.90 -2.83
CA GLU A 50 -13.62 4.44 -2.96
C GLU A 50 -12.94 4.07 -4.28
N SER A 51 -13.24 4.76 -5.38
CA SER A 51 -12.56 4.55 -6.67
C SER A 51 -11.08 4.87 -6.55
N TYR A 52 -10.74 6.06 -6.05
CA TYR A 52 -9.35 6.48 -5.92
C TYR A 52 -8.55 5.55 -4.99
N ALA A 53 -9.17 5.09 -3.89
CA ALA A 53 -8.54 4.14 -2.99
C ALA A 53 -8.24 2.79 -3.66
N LYS A 54 -9.12 2.31 -4.54
CA LYS A 54 -8.86 1.10 -5.34
C LYS A 54 -7.74 1.32 -6.35
N ASP A 55 -7.70 2.48 -6.99
CA ASP A 55 -6.65 2.83 -7.95
C ASP A 55 -5.28 2.89 -7.27
N VAL A 56 -5.21 3.41 -6.05
CA VAL A 56 -3.97 3.43 -5.23
C VAL A 56 -3.53 2.03 -4.82
N VAL A 57 -4.47 1.12 -4.52
CA VAL A 57 -4.12 -0.29 -4.26
C VAL A 57 -3.61 -0.96 -5.54
N ALA A 58 -4.25 -0.67 -6.68
CA ALA A 58 -3.90 -1.24 -7.98
C ALA A 58 -2.59 -0.71 -8.56
N SER A 59 -2.07 0.41 -8.06
CA SER A 59 -0.75 0.91 -8.50
C SER A 59 0.43 0.14 -7.89
N ASP A 60 0.22 -0.65 -6.85
CA ASP A 60 1.28 -1.41 -6.13
C ASP A 60 1.54 -2.78 -6.80
N LEU A 61 1.93 -2.77 -8.07
CA LEU A 61 2.05 -4.00 -8.88
C LEU A 61 3.42 -4.19 -9.58
N ASP A 62 4.23 -3.14 -9.75
CA ASP A 62 5.42 -3.21 -10.60
C ASP A 62 6.70 -3.48 -9.78
N GLU A 63 6.84 -2.83 -8.62
CA GLU A 63 8.00 -2.91 -7.74
C GLU A 63 7.60 -3.35 -6.32
N PRO A 64 8.40 -4.18 -5.65
CA PRO A 64 8.14 -4.52 -4.26
C PRO A 64 8.35 -3.29 -3.36
N GLY A 65 7.32 -2.96 -2.59
CA GLY A 65 7.35 -1.88 -1.62
C GLY A 65 6.55 -0.66 -2.06
N PRO A 66 6.56 0.43 -1.26
CA PRO A 66 5.60 1.53 -1.40
C PRO A 66 5.90 2.51 -2.55
N ASP A 67 6.98 2.33 -3.31
CA ASP A 67 7.48 3.36 -4.22
C ASP A 67 6.56 3.62 -5.42
N ASP A 68 5.87 2.59 -5.93
CA ASP A 68 4.88 2.77 -7.01
C ASP A 68 3.68 3.60 -6.55
N VAL A 69 3.21 3.32 -5.34
CA VAL A 69 2.12 4.08 -4.69
C VAL A 69 2.53 5.54 -4.50
N VAL A 70 3.75 5.79 -3.99
CA VAL A 70 4.28 7.14 -3.81
C VAL A 70 4.33 7.88 -5.14
N ARG A 71 4.87 7.25 -6.19
CA ARG A 71 4.99 7.84 -7.53
C ARG A 71 3.63 8.21 -8.11
N LYS A 72 2.64 7.30 -8.01
CA LYS A 72 1.27 7.53 -8.47
C LYS A 72 0.64 8.71 -7.73
N VAL A 73 0.72 8.71 -6.40
CA VAL A 73 0.10 9.76 -5.56
C VAL A 73 0.74 11.12 -5.82
N MET A 74 2.07 11.19 -5.92
CA MET A 74 2.76 12.44 -6.21
C MET A 74 2.36 13.01 -7.58
N ALA A 75 2.21 12.15 -8.60
CA ALA A 75 1.73 12.57 -9.91
C ALA A 75 0.30 13.12 -9.87
N ASP A 76 -0.60 12.47 -9.12
CA ASP A 76 -1.99 12.95 -8.96
C ASP A 76 -2.09 14.28 -8.22
N LEU A 77 -1.24 14.47 -7.20
CA LEU A 77 -1.16 15.72 -6.45
C LEU A 77 -0.61 16.85 -7.31
N GLU A 78 0.41 16.59 -8.12
CA GLU A 78 0.96 17.55 -9.08
C GLU A 78 -0.09 17.93 -10.14
N ALA A 79 -0.83 16.95 -10.66
CA ALA A 79 -1.90 17.19 -11.64
C ALA A 79 -3.04 18.07 -11.09
N LYS A 80 -3.29 18.02 -9.77
CA LYS A 80 -4.24 18.90 -9.08
C LYS A 80 -3.62 20.17 -8.48
N ALA A 81 -2.33 20.42 -8.72
CA ALA A 81 -1.58 21.54 -8.15
C ALA A 81 -1.65 21.61 -6.61
N VAL A 82 -1.67 20.45 -5.95
CA VAL A 82 -1.67 20.35 -4.48
C VAL A 82 -0.23 20.37 -3.97
N ASP A 83 0.11 21.38 -3.15
CA ASP A 83 1.44 21.48 -2.53
C ASP A 83 1.56 20.52 -1.33
N PHE A 84 2.04 19.31 -1.62
CA PHE A 84 2.33 18.29 -0.63
C PHE A 84 3.67 17.62 -0.93
N SER A 85 4.45 17.35 0.12
CA SER A 85 5.81 16.82 -0.05
C SER A 85 5.83 15.30 0.06
N GLU A 86 6.67 14.65 -0.76
CA GLU A 86 6.90 13.20 -0.72
C GLU A 86 7.32 12.73 0.68
N HIS A 87 8.17 13.50 1.37
CA HIS A 87 8.59 13.17 2.73
C HIS A 87 7.41 13.06 3.71
N ARG A 88 6.43 13.96 3.62
CA ARG A 88 5.21 13.90 4.45
C ARG A 88 4.35 12.71 4.06
N LEU A 89 4.29 12.38 2.77
CA LEU A 89 3.56 11.21 2.28
C LEU A 89 4.17 9.91 2.83
N ARG A 90 5.50 9.75 2.75
CA ARG A 90 6.19 8.58 3.29
C ARG A 90 6.02 8.45 4.80
N HIS A 91 6.11 9.56 5.53
CA HIS A 91 5.85 9.54 6.97
C HIS A 91 4.45 9.04 7.30
N ARG A 92 3.44 9.45 6.53
CA ARG A 92 2.05 8.99 6.66
C ARG A 92 1.89 7.48 6.37
N MET A 93 2.75 6.89 5.54
CA MET A 93 2.72 5.45 5.24
C MET A 93 3.32 4.60 6.36
N ASP A 94 4.20 5.20 7.18
CA ASP A 94 4.85 4.54 8.32
C ASP A 94 4.03 4.64 9.61
N GLU A 95 3.03 5.54 9.67
CA GLU A 95 2.03 5.66 10.75
C GLU A 95 0.97 4.54 10.70
#